data_AF-G2R4F4-F1
#
_entry.id   AF-G2R4F4-F1
#
_cell.length_a   1.000
_cell.length_b   1.000
_cell.length_c   1.000
_cell.angle_alpha   90.00
_cell.angle_beta   90.00
_cell.angle_gamma   90.00
#
_symmetry.space_group_name_H-M   'P 1'
#
loop_
_entity.id
_entity.type
_entity.pdbx_description
1 polymer ?
#
loop_
_entity_poly.entity_id
_entity_poly.type
_entity_poly.pdbx_seq_one_letter_code
_entity_poly.pdbx_strand_id
1 'polypeptide(L)'
;MGGGRKIPYPKHVWSPAGGWYSQPANWKANTAAFSLVIFGITAWLWKLSAELEYRHHMPEPDRFFPSRYWSKQIIEYERAQKEKMEKEKAKAANQNES
;
A
#
# COMPACT_ATOMS: atom_id res chain seq x y z
N MET A 1 10.47 12.37 34.07
CA MET A 1 11.88 12.53 33.66
C MET A 1 12.08 13.96 33.11
N GLY A 2 12.46 14.91 33.96
CA GLY A 2 12.72 16.29 33.54
C GLY A 2 14.18 16.42 33.10
N GLY A 3 14.42 16.73 31.83
CA GLY A 3 15.77 17.01 31.33
C GLY A 3 16.37 18.20 32.08
N GLY A 4 17.65 18.10 32.44
CA GLY A 4 18.38 19.16 33.15
C GLY A 4 18.30 20.53 32.46
N ARG A 5 18.71 21.57 33.17
CA ARG A 5 18.61 22.97 32.70
C ARG A 5 19.20 23.12 31.28
N LYS A 6 18.44 23.71 30.35
CA LYS A 6 18.87 23.92 28.96
C LYS A 6 20.19 24.71 28.93
N ILE A 7 21.20 24.18 28.26
CA ILE A 7 22.50 24.85 28.07
C ILE A 7 22.30 26.01 27.08
N PRO A 8 22.90 27.20 27.29
CA PRO A 8 22.84 28.30 26.32
C PRO A 8 23.38 27.88 24.93
N TYR A 9 22.72 28.31 23.87
CA TYR A 9 23.07 27.99 22.49
C TYR A 9 22.83 29.21 21.57
N PRO A 10 23.52 29.31 20.42
CA PRO A 10 23.34 30.42 19.49
C PRO A 10 21.96 30.33 18.80
N LYS A 11 21.16 31.40 18.91
CA LYS A 11 19.78 31.43 18.39
C LYS A 11 19.66 31.76 16.90
N HIS A 12 20.72 32.30 16.31
CA HIS A 12 20.75 32.75 14.91
C HIS A 12 21.34 31.70 13.95
N VAL A 13 21.77 30.55 14.47
CA VAL A 13 22.28 29.46 13.65
C VAL A 13 21.10 28.63 13.16
N TRP A 14 21.03 28.43 11.84
CA TRP A 14 20.01 27.61 11.20
C TRP A 14 20.64 26.36 10.59
N SER A 15 19.93 25.24 10.67
CA SER A 15 20.26 23.99 9.98
C SER A 15 18.96 23.33 9.51
N PRO A 16 18.99 22.61 8.37
CA PRO A 16 17.81 21.97 7.81
C PRO A 16 17.20 20.90 8.73
N ALA A 17 18.01 20.26 9.58
CA ALA A 17 17.52 19.27 10.54
C ALA A 17 16.94 19.88 11.84
N GLY A 18 17.02 21.21 11.99
CA GLY A 18 16.74 21.92 13.23
C GLY A 18 18.02 22.31 13.98
N GLY A 19 17.91 22.53 15.28
CA GLY A 19 19.01 22.98 16.14
C GLY A 19 18.83 22.50 17.58
N TRP A 20 19.44 23.21 18.52
CA TRP A 20 19.38 22.85 19.93
C TRP A 20 17.94 22.93 20.48
N TYR A 21 17.47 21.79 21.01
CA TYR A 21 16.16 21.65 21.65
C TYR A 21 14.97 22.14 20.80
N SER A 22 15.00 21.90 19.49
CA SER A 22 13.94 22.34 18.57
C SER A 22 12.58 21.77 18.96
N GLN A 23 11.69 22.67 19.39
CA GLN A 23 10.28 22.38 19.71
C GLN A 23 9.41 23.51 19.13
N PRO A 24 9.23 23.55 17.80
CA PRO A 24 8.41 24.58 17.18
C PRO A 24 6.95 24.43 17.62
N ALA A 25 6.26 25.55 17.83
CA ALA A 25 4.85 25.54 18.27
C ALA A 25 3.93 24.77 17.32
N ASN A 26 4.26 24.76 16.02
CA ASN A 26 3.45 24.18 14.95
C ASN A 26 3.86 22.73 14.58
N TRP A 27 4.62 22.03 15.42
CA TRP A 27 5.14 20.69 15.08
C TRP A 27 4.03 19.72 14.64
N LYS A 28 2.86 19.75 15.28
CA LYS A 28 1.72 18.88 14.97
C LYS A 28 1.21 19.08 13.55
N ALA A 29 0.99 20.33 13.16
CA ALA A 29 0.49 20.68 11.83
C ALA A 29 1.51 20.30 10.75
N ASN A 30 2.80 20.58 10.98
CA ASN A 30 3.86 20.21 10.05
C ASN A 30 3.95 18.69 9.87
N THR A 31 3.94 17.93 10.97
CA THR A 31 3.95 16.46 10.91
C THR A 31 2.73 15.92 10.19
N ALA A 32 1.54 16.47 10.45
CA ALA A 32 0.31 16.06 9.76
C ALA A 32 0.40 16.31 8.25
N ALA A 33 0.88 17.48 7.84
CA ALA A 33 1.05 17.82 6.42
C ALA A 33 2.04 16.88 5.72
N PHE A 34 3.22 16.65 6.31
CA PHE A 34 4.20 15.71 5.74
C PHE A 34 3.69 14.28 5.71
N SER A 35 2.97 13.84 6.75
CA SER A 35 2.38 12.49 6.79
C SER A 35 1.35 12.30 5.68
N LEU A 36 0.51 13.31 5.41
CA LEU A 36 -0.44 13.30 4.31
C LEU A 36 0.25 13.18 2.95
N VAL A 37 1.33 13.94 2.73
CA VAL A 37 2.11 13.89 1.48
C VAL A 37 2.73 12.50 1.30
N ILE A 38 3.40 11.97 2.33
CA ILE A 38 4.02 10.64 2.29
C ILE A 38 2.97 9.56 2.02
N PHE A 39 1.83 9.63 2.70
CA PHE A 39 0.73 8.70 2.51
C PHE A 39 0.19 8.76 1.08
N GLY A 40 -0.02 9.96 0.53
CA GLY A 40 -0.48 10.15 -0.84
C GLY A 40 0.46 9.55 -1.88
N ILE A 41 1.77 9.80 -1.75
CA ILE A 41 2.79 9.24 -2.65
C ILE A 41 2.82 7.72 -2.53
N THR A 42 2.79 7.19 -1.31
CA THR A 42 2.83 5.74 -1.05
C THR A 42 1.62 5.03 -1.66
N ALA A 43 0.41 5.58 -1.45
CA ALA A 43 -0.82 5.02 -2.01
C ALA A 43 -0.81 5.04 -3.56
N TRP A 44 -0.29 6.11 -4.16
CA TRP A 44 -0.18 6.22 -5.62
C TRP A 44 0.82 5.22 -6.19
N LEU A 45 2.02 5.13 -5.61
CA LEU A 45 3.03 4.14 -6.01
C LEU A 45 2.55 2.70 -5.79
N TRP A 46 1.81 2.43 -4.71
CA TRP A 46 1.21 1.11 -4.48
C TRP A 46 0.23 0.74 -5.58
N LYS A 47 -0.67 1.66 -5.97
CA LYS A 47 -1.61 1.45 -7.08
C LYS A 47 -0.86 1.19 -8.40
N LEU A 48 0.11 2.04 -8.73
CA LEU A 48 0.93 1.86 -9.95
C LEU A 48 1.67 0.53 -9.94
N SER A 49 2.26 0.15 -8.81
CA SER A 49 2.95 -1.12 -8.65
C SER A 49 2.00 -2.29 -8.87
N ALA A 50 0.78 -2.24 -8.33
CA ALA A 50 -0.22 -3.30 -8.48
C ALA A 50 -0.75 -3.44 -9.91
N GLU A 51 -0.80 -2.34 -10.68
CA GLU A 51 -1.19 -2.33 -12.09
C GLU A 51 -0.09 -2.84 -13.03
N LEU A 52 1.17 -2.53 -12.72
CA LEU A 52 2.35 -2.93 -13.49
C LEU A 52 2.86 -4.33 -13.11
N GLU A 53 2.36 -4.90 -12.03
CA GLU A 53 2.79 -6.21 -11.55
C GLU A 53 2.43 -7.30 -12.56
N TYR A 54 3.48 -7.96 -13.06
CA TYR A 54 3.38 -9.11 -13.94
C TYR A 54 4.08 -10.33 -13.32
N ARG A 55 3.41 -11.47 -13.36
CA ARG A 55 3.83 -12.77 -12.85
C ARG A 55 3.80 -13.80 -13.98
N HIS A 56 4.90 -14.53 -14.14
CA HIS A 56 5.01 -15.64 -15.08
C HIS A 56 4.26 -16.89 -14.60
N HIS A 57 4.26 -17.12 -13.29
CA HIS A 57 3.55 -18.24 -12.67
C HIS A 57 2.38 -17.69 -11.86
N MET A 58 1.19 -18.21 -12.15
CA MET A 58 -0.03 -17.82 -11.46
C MET A 58 -0.20 -18.67 -10.19
N PRO A 59 -0.61 -18.09 -9.06
CA PRO A 59 -0.62 -18.81 -7.79
C PRO A 59 -1.72 -19.86 -7.72
N GLU A 60 -1.46 -20.91 -6.94
CA GLU A 60 -2.39 -22.00 -6.69
C GLU A 60 -3.65 -21.49 -5.94
N PRO A 61 -4.85 -22.01 -6.23
CA PRO A 61 -6.09 -21.54 -5.62
C PRO A 61 -6.08 -21.53 -4.08
N ASP A 62 -5.44 -22.53 -3.47
CA ASP A 62 -5.47 -22.78 -2.03
C ASP A 62 -4.40 -22.00 -1.22
N ARG A 63 -3.51 -21.27 -1.90
CA ARG A 63 -2.44 -20.51 -1.25
C ARG A 63 -2.90 -19.10 -0.88
N PHE A 64 -2.73 -18.70 0.37
CA PHE A 64 -2.91 -17.30 0.78
C PHE A 64 -1.71 -16.44 0.40
N PHE A 65 -1.98 -15.29 -0.21
CA PHE A 65 -1.02 -14.19 -0.34
C PHE A 65 -1.79 -12.86 -0.49
N PRO A 66 -1.32 -11.76 0.13
CA PRO A 66 -2.11 -10.53 0.19
C PRO A 66 -2.36 -9.87 -1.17
N SER A 67 -1.39 -9.94 -2.08
CA SER A 67 -1.49 -9.29 -3.40
C SER A 67 -2.58 -9.85 -4.30
N ARG A 68 -3.17 -11.01 -3.96
CA ARG A 68 -4.37 -11.56 -4.62
C ARG A 68 -5.50 -10.55 -4.74
N TYR A 69 -5.64 -9.66 -3.75
CA TYR A 69 -6.75 -8.72 -3.66
C TYR A 69 -6.56 -7.43 -4.47
N TRP A 70 -5.34 -7.12 -4.92
CA TRP A 70 -5.05 -5.85 -5.61
C TRP A 70 -4.24 -5.97 -6.89
N SER A 71 -3.49 -7.07 -7.11
CA SER A 71 -2.76 -7.28 -8.36
C SER A 71 -3.72 -7.50 -9.52
N LYS A 72 -3.66 -6.62 -10.52
CA LYS A 72 -4.56 -6.66 -11.68
C LYS A 72 -4.54 -8.02 -12.40
N GLN A 73 -3.36 -8.53 -12.68
CA GLN A 73 -3.18 -9.78 -13.43
C GLN A 73 -3.81 -10.99 -12.72
N ILE A 74 -3.74 -11.05 -11.39
CA ILE A 74 -4.31 -12.18 -10.62
C ILE A 74 -5.82 -12.11 -10.62
N ILE A 75 -6.38 -10.93 -10.36
CA ILE A 75 -7.83 -10.73 -10.33
C ILE A 75 -8.46 -11.11 -11.68
N GLU A 76 -7.84 -10.68 -12.78
CA GLU A 76 -8.30 -11.01 -14.14
C GLU A 76 -8.20 -12.51 -14.42
N TYR A 77 -7.10 -13.15 -14.04
CA TYR A 77 -6.92 -14.58 -14.19
C TYR A 77 -7.95 -15.40 -13.40
N GLU A 78 -8.14 -15.09 -12.12
CA GLU A 78 -9.05 -15.83 -11.24
C GLU A 78 -10.51 -15.65 -11.69
N ARG A 79 -10.87 -14.47 -12.20
CA ARG A 79 -12.19 -14.23 -12.81
C ARG A 79 -12.40 -15.11 -14.05
N ALA A 80 -11.41 -15.15 -14.95
CA ALA A 80 -11.49 -15.98 -16.16
C ALA A 80 -11.59 -17.49 -15.84
N GLN A 81 -10.90 -17.97 -14.80
CA GLN A 81 -11.02 -19.36 -14.35
C GLN A 81 -12.42 -19.67 -13.82
N LYS A 82 -13.00 -18.77 -13.01
CA LYS A 82 -14.38 -18.92 -12.49
C LYS A 82 -15.40 -19.02 -13.61
N GLU A 83 -15.34 -18.11 -14.58
CA GLU A 83 -16.25 -18.11 -15.74
C GLU A 83 -16.14 -19.38 -16.58
N LYS A 84 -14.93 -19.94 -16.76
CA LYS A 84 -14.72 -21.22 -17.46
C LYS A 84 -15.37 -22.37 -16.70
N MET A 85 -15.12 -22.46 -15.39
CA MET A 85 -15.72 -23.50 -14.54
C MET A 85 -17.26 -23.45 -14.54
N GLU A 86 -17.84 -22.25 -14.53
CA GLU A 86 -19.30 -22.07 -14.61
C GLU A 86 -19.87 -22.53 -15.95
N LYS A 87 -19.21 -22.17 -17.07
CA LYS A 87 -19.62 -22.62 -18.40
C LYS A 87 -19.53 -24.13 -18.57
N GLU A 88 -18.47 -24.76 -18.05
CA GLU A 88 -18.30 -26.21 -18.08
C GLU A 88 -19.38 -26.92 -17.25
N LYS A 89 -19.68 -26.41 -16.05
CA LYS A 89 -20.78 -26.92 -15.22
C LYS A 89 -22.13 -26.79 -15.91
N ALA A 90 -22.42 -25.64 -16.52
CA ALA A 90 -23.67 -25.42 -17.26
C ALA A 90 -23.79 -26.37 -18.47
N LYS A 91 -22.69 -26.59 -19.20
CA LYS A 91 -22.66 -27.54 -20.32
C LYS A 91 -22.88 -28.98 -19.84
N ALA A 92 -22.25 -29.39 -18.75
CA ALA A 92 -22.41 -30.72 -18.17
C ALA A 92 -23.83 -30.95 -17.65
N ALA A 93 -24.47 -29.94 -17.05
CA ALA A 93 -25.87 -30.00 -16.63
C ALA A 93 -26.80 -30.21 -17.83
N ASN A 94 -26.65 -29.42 -18.89
CA ASN A 94 -27.47 -29.55 -20.10
C ASN A 94 -27.29 -30.92 -20.81
N GLN A 95 -26.08 -31.50 -20.74
CA GLN A 95 -25.81 -32.84 -21.32
C GLN A 95 -26.41 -33.99 -20.51
N ASN A 96 -26.66 -33.81 -19.21
CA ASN A 96 -27.32 -34.81 -18.37
C ASN A 96 -28.86 -34.73 -18.46
N GLU A 97 -29.41 -33.63 -18.97
CA GLU A 97 -30.86 -33.43 -19.14
C GLU A 97 -31.38 -33.82 -20.54
N SER A 98 -30.49 -34.26 -21.46
CA SER A 98 -30.82 -34.75 -22.82
C SER A 98 -30.52 -36.22 -22.99
#